data_AF-A0A924VQN2-F1
#
_entry.id   AF-A0A924VQN2-F1
#
_cell.length_a   1.000
_cell.length_b   1.000
_cell.length_c   1.000
_cell.angle_alpha   90.00
_cell.angle_beta   90.00
_cell.angle_gamma   90.00
#
_symmetry.space_group_name_H-M   'P 1'
#
loop_
_entity.id
_entity.type
_entity.pdbx_description
1 polymer ?
#
loop_
_entity_poly.entity_id
_entity_poly.type
_entity_poly.pdbx_seq_one_letter_code
_entity_poly.pdbx_strand_id
1 'polypeptide(L)'
;MKKKLALGIGLAGAGLLALSLTVFGMGAAATLNPAAPDSPSERAAETVVVPAEALPAPAGTPATSVTSEAGAIEAADNADPMASEAFKAMTPDEQANGREWVETQTITAACMTDKGYAYTFEPFWERDSAVLPVMWEDTLPASERAAARLALDGDTGGGADYHWDDAGCWGYAVHVMGNDNNH
;
A
#
# COMPACT_ATOMS: atom_id res chain seq x y z
N MET A 1 -66.81 -10.81 -13.43
CA MET A 1 -66.50 -12.17 -12.93
C MET A 1 -65.12 -12.14 -12.30
N LYS A 2 -65.01 -12.57 -11.04
CA LYS A 2 -63.77 -12.56 -10.25
C LYS A 2 -63.04 -13.89 -10.45
N LYS A 3 -61.72 -13.85 -10.67
CA LYS A 3 -60.80 -14.88 -10.15
C LYS A 3 -59.58 -14.19 -9.55
N LYS A 4 -59.52 -14.26 -8.23
CA LYS A 4 -58.34 -14.00 -7.37
C LYS A 4 -57.59 -15.34 -7.19
N LEU A 5 -56.38 -15.22 -6.61
CA LEU A 5 -55.56 -16.23 -5.88
C LEU A 5 -54.23 -16.52 -6.62
N ALA A 6 -53.06 -16.58 -5.98
CA ALA A 6 -52.72 -16.44 -4.57
C ALA A 6 -51.24 -16.11 -4.39
N LEU A 7 -50.99 -15.46 -3.26
CA LEU A 7 -49.75 -15.18 -2.56
C LEU A 7 -49.08 -16.48 -2.06
N GLY A 8 -47.75 -16.55 -2.12
CA GLY A 8 -46.94 -17.60 -1.48
C GLY A 8 -45.69 -17.00 -0.85
N ILE A 9 -45.84 -16.46 0.36
CA ILE A 9 -44.73 -16.09 1.25
C ILE A 9 -44.21 -17.38 1.90
N GLY A 10 -42.95 -17.70 1.68
CA GLY A 10 -42.21 -18.72 2.44
C GLY A 10 -41.32 -18.03 3.47
N LEU A 11 -41.73 -18.09 4.73
CA LEU A 11 -41.00 -17.60 5.90
C LEU A 11 -40.32 -18.80 6.59
N ALA A 12 -39.16 -18.52 7.18
CA ALA A 12 -38.49 -19.25 8.27
C ALA A 12 -37.58 -20.44 7.90
N GLY A 13 -36.31 -20.27 8.28
CA GLY A 13 -35.29 -21.31 8.35
C GLY A 13 -34.01 -20.78 8.97
N ALA A 14 -34.09 -20.31 10.22
CA ALA A 14 -32.91 -20.08 11.06
C ALA A 14 -32.16 -21.41 11.27
N GLY A 15 -30.84 -21.41 11.14
CA GLY A 15 -30.05 -22.61 11.39
C GLY A 15 -28.54 -22.40 11.31
N LEU A 16 -27.95 -22.19 12.49
CA LEU A 16 -26.59 -22.56 12.91
C LEU A 16 -25.38 -21.85 12.26
N LEU A 17 -24.88 -20.87 13.02
CA LEU A 17 -23.45 -20.57 13.17
C LEU A 17 -22.66 -21.85 13.49
N ALA A 18 -21.67 -22.18 12.67
CA ALA A 18 -20.59 -23.08 13.04
C ALA A 18 -19.27 -22.32 12.84
N LEU A 19 -18.71 -21.84 13.95
CA LEU A 19 -17.29 -21.50 14.06
C LEU A 19 -16.47 -22.77 13.80
N SER A 20 -15.60 -22.74 12.80
CA SER A 20 -14.51 -23.70 12.68
C SER A 20 -13.17 -22.97 12.81
N LEU A 21 -12.77 -22.75 14.07
CA LEU A 21 -11.39 -22.52 14.47
C LEU A 21 -10.65 -23.87 14.38
N THR A 22 -9.84 -24.07 13.33
CA THR A 22 -8.85 -25.14 13.32
C THR A 22 -7.48 -24.56 13.61
N VAL A 23 -7.16 -24.50 14.90
CA VAL A 23 -5.78 -24.45 15.38
C VAL A 23 -5.27 -25.88 15.49
N PHE A 24 -4.33 -26.26 14.62
CA PHE A 24 -3.50 -27.46 14.70
C PHE A 24 -2.19 -27.10 14.00
N GLY A 25 -0.99 -27.28 14.55
CA GLY A 25 -0.58 -27.79 15.85
C GLY A 25 0.91 -27.52 15.99
N MET A 26 1.32 -27.10 17.19
CA MET A 26 2.71 -26.89 17.58
C MET A 26 3.39 -28.26 17.72
N GLY A 27 4.46 -28.49 16.97
CA GLY A 27 5.21 -29.74 16.98
C GLY A 27 6.68 -29.52 17.29
N ALA A 28 7.05 -29.61 18.57
CA ALA A 28 8.30 -30.19 19.08
C ALA A 28 8.22 -30.26 20.61
N ALA A 29 8.21 -31.47 21.16
CA ALA A 29 8.35 -31.71 22.60
C ALA A 29 9.56 -32.62 22.85
N ALA A 30 10.43 -32.18 23.77
CA ALA A 30 11.29 -32.94 24.68
C ALA A 30 12.47 -32.03 25.09
N THR A 31 12.85 -31.76 26.33
CA THR A 31 12.44 -32.06 27.71
C THR A 31 13.16 -30.99 28.56
N LEU A 32 12.67 -30.51 29.71
CA LEU A 32 13.07 -31.02 31.04
C LEU A 32 12.29 -30.31 32.17
N ASN A 33 11.66 -31.16 32.99
CA ASN A 33 11.42 -31.14 34.44
C ASN A 33 10.62 -29.99 35.14
N PRO A 34 9.51 -30.33 35.83
CA PRO A 34 8.81 -29.42 36.73
C PRO A 34 9.27 -29.60 38.19
N ALA A 35 9.59 -28.49 38.85
CA ALA A 35 9.50 -28.37 40.30
C ALA A 35 8.90 -26.99 40.61
N ALA A 36 7.69 -26.99 41.19
CA ALA A 36 7.08 -25.83 41.83
C ALA A 36 7.42 -25.86 43.33
N PRO A 37 6.92 -24.90 44.14
CA PRO A 37 7.15 -23.46 44.12
C PRO A 37 7.70 -23.00 45.48
N ASP A 38 8.33 -21.82 45.57
CA ASP A 38 8.35 -21.06 46.82
C ASP A 38 8.57 -19.56 46.52
N SER A 39 7.52 -18.77 46.78
CA SER A 39 7.62 -17.32 46.92
C SER A 39 8.01 -16.99 48.36
N PRO A 40 8.95 -16.06 48.55
CA PRO A 40 8.81 -15.10 49.62
C PRO A 40 8.70 -13.68 49.06
N SER A 41 7.69 -12.99 49.57
CA SER A 41 7.50 -11.55 49.53
C SER A 41 8.77 -10.81 49.98
N GLU A 42 9.38 -10.01 49.10
CA GLU A 42 10.34 -8.98 49.47
C GLU A 42 9.77 -7.59 49.15
N ARG A 43 9.17 -7.02 50.19
CA ARG A 43 9.40 -5.66 50.73
C ARG A 43 9.77 -4.56 49.72
N ALA A 44 8.87 -3.59 49.63
CA ALA A 44 9.09 -2.26 49.07
C ALA A 44 10.39 -1.59 49.59
N ALA A 45 11.10 -0.96 48.66
CA ALA A 45 12.04 0.12 48.95
C ALA A 45 11.90 1.24 47.90
N GLU A 46 11.66 2.44 48.43
CA GLU A 46 11.62 3.78 47.86
C GLU A 46 12.42 4.09 46.58
N THR A 47 11.70 4.75 45.65
CA THR A 47 11.99 6.04 45.01
C THR A 47 13.45 6.45 44.79
N VAL A 48 13.85 6.50 43.51
CA VAL A 48 14.70 7.60 42.98
C VAL A 48 14.06 8.12 41.69
N VAL A 49 13.45 9.30 41.79
CA VAL A 49 13.01 10.10 40.64
C VAL A 49 14.27 10.73 40.03
N VAL A 50 14.57 10.41 38.78
CA VAL A 50 15.62 11.09 38.02
C VAL A 50 15.11 12.48 37.63
N PRO A 51 15.82 13.58 37.91
CA PRO A 51 15.40 14.91 37.48
C PRO A 51 15.48 15.04 35.95
N ALA A 52 14.38 15.46 35.34
CA ALA A 52 14.37 15.93 33.96
C ALA A 52 15.02 17.32 33.89
N GLU A 53 16.18 17.43 33.26
CA GLU A 53 16.74 18.71 32.85
C GLU A 53 15.92 19.27 31.69
N ALA A 54 15.37 20.47 31.91
CA ALA A 54 14.60 21.22 30.93
C ALA A 54 15.53 21.85 29.89
N LEU A 55 15.33 21.51 28.61
CA LEU A 55 15.89 22.25 27.48
C LEU A 55 14.86 23.29 26.98
N PRO A 56 15.30 24.50 26.61
CA PRO A 56 14.41 25.59 26.23
C PRO A 56 13.76 25.36 24.86
N ALA A 57 12.47 25.67 24.78
CA ALA A 57 11.73 25.75 23.53
C ALA A 57 12.13 26.99 22.72
N PRO A 58 12.25 26.91 21.38
CA PRO A 58 12.08 28.07 20.53
C PRO A 58 10.61 28.16 20.09
N ALA A 59 9.96 29.24 20.51
CA ALA A 59 8.65 29.65 20.01
C ALA A 59 8.81 30.58 18.79
N GLY A 60 8.10 30.25 17.70
CA GLY A 60 7.47 31.22 16.78
C GLY A 60 8.24 31.59 15.50
N THR A 61 7.73 31.17 14.34
CA THR A 61 6.87 31.98 13.43
C THR A 61 6.52 31.16 12.17
N PRO A 62 5.26 31.17 11.68
CA PRO A 62 4.88 30.51 10.43
C PRO A 62 5.24 31.40 9.23
N ALA A 63 5.91 30.81 8.23
CA ALA A 63 6.04 31.40 6.91
C ALA A 63 5.61 30.36 5.87
N THR A 64 4.39 30.56 5.38
CA THR A 64 3.84 30.03 4.14
C THR A 64 4.83 30.21 2.99
N SER A 65 5.10 29.12 2.27
CA SER A 65 5.13 29.00 0.81
C SER A 65 5.94 27.75 0.48
N VAL A 66 5.31 26.57 0.59
CA VAL A 66 5.76 25.42 -0.21
C VAL A 66 5.31 25.75 -1.62
N THR A 67 6.14 26.48 -2.36
CA THR A 67 6.12 26.33 -3.81
C THR A 67 6.66 24.94 -4.06
N SER A 68 5.76 23.96 -4.14
CA SER A 68 6.02 22.67 -4.76
C SER A 68 6.32 22.94 -6.22
N GLU A 69 7.56 23.37 -6.49
CA GLU A 69 8.17 23.08 -7.76
C GLU A 69 8.44 21.59 -7.69
N ALA A 70 7.46 20.80 -8.12
CA ALA A 70 7.68 19.41 -8.48
C ALA A 70 8.87 19.44 -9.43
N GLY A 71 10.04 19.07 -8.91
CA GLY A 71 11.28 19.09 -9.65
C GLY A 71 11.01 18.35 -10.94
N ALA A 72 11.17 19.06 -12.06
CA ALA A 72 11.10 18.46 -13.37
C ALA A 72 12.09 17.30 -13.36
N ILE A 73 11.55 16.09 -13.28
CA ILE A 73 12.32 14.85 -13.34
C ILE A 73 12.97 14.89 -14.72
N GLU A 74 14.30 14.96 -14.77
CA GLU A 74 15.00 14.99 -16.05
C GLU A 74 14.69 13.70 -16.81
N ALA A 75 13.96 13.92 -17.89
CA ALA A 75 13.52 12.95 -18.85
C ALA A 75 14.72 12.31 -19.57
N ALA A 76 15.25 11.20 -19.05
CA ALA A 76 16.16 10.35 -19.81
C ALA A 76 15.43 9.83 -21.08
N ASP A 77 15.82 10.33 -22.26
CA ASP A 77 15.24 10.01 -23.59
C ASP A 77 13.70 10.07 -23.67
N ASN A 78 13.14 11.20 -23.23
CA ASN A 78 11.73 11.62 -23.28
C ASN A 78 11.07 11.71 -24.67
N ALA A 79 10.79 10.60 -25.36
CA ALA A 79 9.68 10.63 -26.32
C ALA A 79 8.37 10.71 -25.54
N ASP A 80 7.56 11.75 -25.78
CA ASP A 80 6.21 11.87 -25.21
C ASP A 80 5.41 10.62 -25.60
N PRO A 81 5.01 9.75 -24.64
CA PRO A 81 4.33 8.51 -24.96
C PRO A 81 2.92 8.73 -25.52
N MET A 82 2.36 9.94 -25.39
CA MET A 82 1.11 10.35 -26.03
C MET A 82 1.27 10.71 -27.51
N ALA A 83 2.51 10.92 -27.97
CA ALA A 83 2.79 11.31 -29.35
C ALA A 83 2.94 10.11 -30.30
N SER A 84 2.94 8.88 -29.78
CA SER A 84 3.15 7.67 -30.58
C SER A 84 1.95 7.33 -31.47
N GLU A 85 2.21 6.63 -32.57
CA GLU A 85 1.14 6.17 -33.46
C GLU A 85 0.28 5.08 -32.80
N ALA A 86 0.87 4.26 -31.92
CA ALA A 86 0.14 3.28 -31.12
C ALA A 86 -0.89 3.96 -30.21
N PHE A 87 -0.50 5.05 -29.54
CA PHE A 87 -1.42 5.83 -28.70
C PHE A 87 -2.53 6.49 -29.53
N LYS A 88 -2.18 7.11 -30.67
CA LYS A 88 -3.16 7.78 -31.55
C LYS A 88 -4.16 6.81 -32.18
N ALA A 89 -3.79 5.54 -32.36
CA ALA A 89 -4.66 4.51 -32.92
C ALA A 89 -5.71 3.98 -31.93
N MET A 90 -5.52 4.21 -30.61
CA MET A 90 -6.49 3.84 -29.59
C MET A 90 -7.78 4.66 -29.68
N THR A 91 -8.88 4.12 -29.15
CA THR A 91 -10.14 4.85 -29.01
C THR A 91 -10.00 6.05 -28.06
N PRO A 92 -10.89 7.05 -28.13
CA PRO A 92 -10.84 8.21 -27.24
C PRO A 92 -10.87 7.85 -25.74
N ASP A 93 -11.65 6.83 -25.35
CA ASP A 93 -11.74 6.37 -23.95
C ASP A 93 -10.44 5.69 -23.51
N GLU A 94 -9.85 4.84 -24.37
CA GLU A 94 -8.55 4.23 -24.10
C GLU A 94 -7.42 5.27 -24.00
N GLN A 95 -7.46 6.32 -24.82
CA GLN A 95 -6.52 7.43 -24.72
C GLN A 95 -6.70 8.23 -23.42
N ALA A 96 -7.95 8.42 -22.96
CA ALA A 96 -8.20 9.08 -21.68
C ALA A 96 -7.64 8.27 -20.51
N ASN A 97 -7.90 6.96 -20.49
CA ASN A 97 -7.32 6.04 -19.51
C ASN A 97 -5.79 6.00 -19.61
N GLY A 98 -5.22 6.05 -20.82
CA GLY A 98 -3.76 6.09 -21.01
C GLY A 98 -3.11 7.35 -20.45
N ARG A 99 -3.78 8.51 -20.55
CA ARG A 99 -3.31 9.77 -19.92
C ARG A 99 -3.32 9.68 -18.40
N GLU A 100 -4.42 9.23 -17.82
CA GLU A 100 -4.56 9.04 -16.37
C GLU A 100 -3.54 8.02 -15.83
N TRP A 101 -3.29 6.95 -16.58
CA TRP A 101 -2.28 5.96 -16.26
C TRP A 101 -0.88 6.58 -16.27
N VAL A 102 -0.50 7.35 -17.30
CA VAL A 102 0.82 8.02 -17.33
C VAL A 102 0.99 9.02 -16.20
N GLU A 103 -0.07 9.74 -15.83
CA GLU A 103 -0.03 10.64 -14.67
C GLU A 103 0.25 9.87 -13.38
N THR A 104 -0.47 8.77 -13.14
CA THR A 104 -0.25 7.87 -12.00
C THR A 104 1.19 7.33 -11.97
N GLN A 105 1.71 6.88 -13.11
CA GLN A 105 3.07 6.40 -13.25
C GLN A 105 4.12 7.49 -12.97
N THR A 106 3.84 8.73 -13.38
CA THR A 106 4.72 9.88 -13.15
C THR A 106 4.80 10.25 -11.68
N ILE A 107 3.65 10.26 -10.97
CA ILE A 107 3.61 10.48 -9.52
C ILE A 107 4.34 9.34 -8.78
N THR A 108 4.13 8.10 -9.22
CA THR A 108 4.85 6.94 -8.69
C THR A 108 6.36 7.07 -8.89
N ALA A 109 6.80 7.50 -10.08
CA ALA A 109 8.21 7.70 -10.39
C ALA A 109 8.86 8.78 -9.52
N ALA A 110 8.15 9.88 -9.28
CA ALA A 110 8.59 10.94 -8.38
C ALA A 110 8.78 10.41 -6.95
N CYS A 111 7.77 9.72 -6.41
CA CYS A 111 7.84 9.13 -5.08
C CYS A 111 8.99 8.11 -4.96
N MET A 112 9.16 7.23 -5.95
CA MET A 112 10.24 6.24 -5.95
C MET A 112 11.62 6.90 -6.00
N THR A 113 11.74 8.00 -6.77
CA THR A 113 12.97 8.81 -6.82
C THR A 113 13.30 9.39 -5.45
N ASP A 114 12.30 9.92 -4.72
CA ASP A 114 12.48 10.43 -3.36
C ASP A 114 12.87 9.31 -2.36
N LYS A 115 12.50 8.07 -2.64
CA LYS A 115 12.92 6.87 -1.89
C LYS A 115 14.29 6.31 -2.32
N GLY A 116 14.92 6.91 -3.34
CA GLY A 116 16.24 6.51 -3.83
C GLY A 116 16.23 5.44 -4.93
N TYR A 117 15.09 5.20 -5.59
CA TYR A 117 14.93 4.19 -6.64
C TYR A 117 14.50 4.82 -7.96
N ALA A 118 15.22 4.52 -9.05
CA ALA A 118 14.99 5.11 -10.37
C ALA A 118 13.85 4.44 -11.15
N TYR A 119 12.58 4.60 -10.74
CA TYR A 119 11.44 3.90 -11.35
C TYR A 119 11.22 4.17 -12.84
N THR A 120 11.19 3.10 -13.64
CA THR A 120 10.90 3.14 -15.09
C THR A 120 9.67 2.33 -15.42
N PHE A 121 8.91 2.77 -16.42
CA PHE A 121 7.75 2.05 -16.91
C PHE A 121 7.68 2.10 -18.44
N GLU A 122 7.12 1.05 -19.02
CA GLU A 122 6.76 0.99 -20.43
C GLU A 122 5.23 1.15 -20.56
N PRO A 123 4.75 2.15 -21.33
CA PRO A 123 3.32 2.31 -21.56
C PRO A 123 2.68 1.07 -22.17
N PHE A 124 1.49 0.69 -21.68
CA PHE A 124 0.90 -0.59 -22.05
C PHE A 124 0.55 -0.72 -23.54
N TRP A 125 0.36 0.40 -24.24
CA TRP A 125 0.10 0.45 -25.68
C TRP A 125 1.37 0.32 -26.53
N GLU A 126 2.56 0.52 -25.94
CA GLU A 126 3.84 0.29 -26.63
C GLU A 126 4.32 -1.15 -26.50
N ARG A 127 3.73 -1.93 -25.58
CA ARG A 127 4.18 -3.30 -25.29
C ARG A 127 3.87 -4.23 -26.45
N ASP A 128 4.87 -5.00 -26.85
CA ASP A 128 4.66 -6.15 -27.73
C ASP A 128 3.97 -7.29 -26.95
N SER A 129 2.73 -7.60 -27.32
CA SER A 129 1.96 -8.70 -26.72
C SER A 129 2.61 -10.08 -26.85
N ALA A 130 3.55 -10.27 -27.77
CA ALA A 130 4.29 -11.52 -27.94
C ALA A 130 5.50 -11.66 -26.99
N VAL A 131 5.87 -10.60 -26.28
CA VAL A 131 7.03 -10.54 -25.39
C VAL A 131 6.55 -10.33 -23.96
N LEU A 132 7.01 -11.18 -23.03
CA LEU A 132 6.76 -10.94 -21.62
C LEU A 132 7.54 -9.70 -21.17
N PRO A 133 6.89 -8.70 -20.55
CA PRO A 133 7.58 -7.51 -20.09
C PRO A 133 8.60 -7.89 -19.01
N VAL A 134 9.78 -7.29 -19.10
CA VAL A 134 10.75 -7.35 -18.01
C VAL A 134 10.20 -6.50 -16.88
N MET A 135 10.05 -7.08 -15.69
CA MET A 135 9.64 -6.32 -14.51
C MET A 135 10.74 -5.32 -14.16
N TRP A 136 10.37 -4.09 -13.82
CA TRP A 136 11.35 -3.03 -13.55
C TRP A 136 12.33 -3.42 -12.44
N GLU A 137 11.85 -4.17 -11.44
CA GLU A 137 12.63 -4.68 -10.32
C GLU A 137 13.73 -5.63 -10.79
N ASP A 138 13.59 -6.27 -11.94
CA ASP A 138 14.60 -7.18 -12.50
C ASP A 138 15.81 -6.41 -13.04
N THR A 139 15.68 -5.10 -13.26
CA THR A 139 16.78 -4.22 -13.66
C THR A 139 17.62 -3.73 -12.48
N LEU A 140 17.13 -3.93 -11.25
CA LEU A 140 17.80 -3.50 -10.03
C LEU A 140 18.82 -4.55 -9.54
N PRO A 141 19.88 -4.13 -8.82
CA PRO A 141 20.75 -5.04 -8.08
C PRO A 141 19.93 -5.96 -7.16
N ALA A 142 20.26 -7.25 -7.11
CA ALA A 142 19.50 -8.24 -6.34
C ALA A 142 19.34 -7.87 -4.85
N SER A 143 20.33 -7.16 -4.28
CA SER A 143 20.31 -6.67 -2.90
C SER A 143 19.27 -5.57 -2.65
N GLU A 144 18.81 -4.87 -3.68
CA GLU A 144 17.91 -3.72 -3.57
C GLU A 144 16.45 -4.09 -3.83
N ARG A 145 16.20 -5.18 -4.54
CA ARG A 145 14.86 -5.56 -5.05
C ARG A 145 13.78 -5.64 -3.98
N ALA A 146 14.09 -6.24 -2.83
CA ALA A 146 13.12 -6.36 -1.74
C ALA A 146 12.72 -4.99 -1.16
N ALA A 147 13.70 -4.11 -0.95
CA ALA A 147 13.46 -2.79 -0.42
C ALA A 147 12.79 -1.86 -1.45
N ALA A 148 13.17 -1.96 -2.73
CA ALA A 148 12.52 -1.25 -3.83
C ALA A 148 11.05 -1.67 -3.99
N ARG A 149 10.76 -2.97 -3.87
CA ARG A 149 9.39 -3.47 -3.90
C ARG A 149 8.57 -2.96 -2.72
N LEU A 150 9.13 -2.99 -1.51
CA LEU A 150 8.46 -2.41 -0.34
C LEU A 150 8.20 -0.91 -0.50
N ALA A 151 9.11 -0.17 -1.12
CA ALA A 151 8.89 1.25 -1.42
C ALA A 151 7.75 1.47 -2.43
N LEU A 152 7.63 0.59 -3.44
CA LEU A 152 6.59 0.68 -4.46
C LEU A 152 5.20 0.26 -3.92
N ASP A 153 5.12 -0.94 -3.35
CA ASP A 153 3.87 -1.61 -2.99
C ASP A 153 3.44 -1.37 -1.53
N GLY A 154 4.37 -0.98 -0.66
CA GLY A 154 4.13 -0.87 0.77
C GLY A 154 3.88 -2.21 1.48
N ASP A 155 3.32 -2.14 2.69
CA ASP A 155 2.93 -3.28 3.54
C ASP A 155 1.50 -3.09 4.08
N THR A 156 0.57 -2.74 3.19
CA THR A 156 -0.80 -2.38 3.55
C THR A 156 -1.75 -3.58 3.76
N GLY A 157 -1.31 -4.82 3.49
CA GLY A 157 -2.25 -5.95 3.39
C GLY A 157 -3.23 -5.76 2.23
N GLY A 158 -4.52 -6.07 2.42
CA GLY A 158 -5.53 -5.87 1.38
C GLY A 158 -6.96 -5.94 1.90
N GLY A 159 -7.93 -5.51 1.07
CA GLY A 159 -9.34 -5.52 1.45
C GLY A 159 -9.67 -4.45 2.48
N ALA A 160 -10.27 -4.85 3.61
CA ALA A 160 -10.72 -3.93 4.65
C ALA A 160 -9.57 -3.28 5.45
N ASP A 161 -8.39 -3.89 5.43
CA ASP A 161 -7.19 -3.41 6.13
C ASP A 161 -6.34 -2.47 5.25
N TYR A 162 -6.80 -2.14 4.04
CA TYR A 162 -6.08 -1.28 3.11
C TYR A 162 -6.04 0.17 3.61
N HIS A 163 -4.82 0.72 3.68
CA HIS A 163 -4.51 2.09 4.04
C HIS A 163 -3.51 2.64 3.01
N TRP A 164 -3.87 3.73 2.34
CA TRP A 164 -3.07 4.24 1.22
C TRP A 164 -1.66 4.68 1.68
N ASP A 165 -1.53 5.13 2.94
CA ASP A 165 -0.29 5.56 3.57
C ASP A 165 0.67 4.40 3.86
N ASP A 166 0.14 3.19 4.01
CA ASP A 166 0.92 1.96 4.15
C ASP A 166 1.16 1.26 2.80
N ALA A 167 0.57 1.74 1.70
CA ALA A 167 0.57 1.11 0.38
C ALA A 167 1.69 1.61 -0.56
N GLY A 168 2.75 2.20 0.02
CA GLY A 168 3.93 2.63 -0.70
C GLY A 168 3.67 3.75 -1.72
N CYS A 169 4.57 3.90 -2.68
CA CYS A 169 4.49 4.93 -3.71
C CYS A 169 3.30 4.72 -4.67
N TRP A 170 2.88 3.48 -4.91
CA TRP A 170 1.68 3.20 -5.70
C TRP A 170 0.42 3.68 -4.98
N GLY A 171 0.27 3.34 -3.69
CA GLY A 171 -0.85 3.81 -2.87
C GLY A 171 -0.93 5.32 -2.78
N TYR A 172 0.20 5.98 -2.55
CA TYR A 172 0.29 7.44 -2.59
C TYR A 172 -0.19 8.03 -3.92
N ALA A 173 0.27 7.48 -5.05
CA ALA A 173 -0.14 7.98 -6.37
C ALA A 173 -1.65 7.84 -6.60
N VAL A 174 -2.23 6.69 -6.26
CA VAL A 174 -3.67 6.43 -6.36
C VAL A 174 -4.47 7.38 -5.46
N HIS A 175 -4.00 7.64 -4.24
CA HIS A 175 -4.65 8.59 -3.32
C HIS A 175 -4.62 10.02 -3.87
N VAL A 176 -3.46 10.50 -4.33
CA VAL A 176 -3.30 11.85 -4.91
C VAL A 176 -4.18 12.04 -6.13
N MET A 177 -4.32 11.01 -6.97
CA MET A 177 -5.18 11.02 -8.15
C MET A 177 -6.67 11.02 -7.81
N GLY A 178 -7.05 10.73 -6.57
CA GLY A 178 -8.45 10.58 -6.18
C GLY A 178 -9.05 9.25 -6.64
N ASN A 179 -8.22 8.20 -6.72
CA ASN A 179 -8.61 6.88 -7.20
C ASN A 179 -8.74 5.83 -6.09
N ASP A 180 -8.47 6.19 -4.82
CA ASP A 180 -8.77 5.39 -3.64
C ASP A 180 -10.15 5.75 -3.07
N ASN A 181 -10.90 4.83 -2.47
CA ASN A 181 -12.25 5.17 -1.95
C ASN A 181 -12.23 5.99 -0.64
N ASN A 182 -11.14 6.71 -0.33
CA ASN A 182 -10.80 7.25 1.00
C ASN A 182 -10.47 8.76 1.02
N HIS A 183 -11.13 9.57 0.17
CA HIS A 183 -10.91 11.03 0.07
C HIS A 183 -11.29 11.85 1.30
#